data_AF-A0AAV8YUP6-F1
#
_entry.id   AF-A0AAV8YUP6-F1
#
_cell.length_a   1.000
_cell.length_b   1.000
_cell.length_c   1.000
_cell.angle_alpha   90.00
_cell.angle_beta   90.00
_cell.angle_gamma   90.00
#
_symmetry.space_group_name_H-M   'P 1'
#
loop_
_entity.id
_entity.type
_entity.pdbx_description
1 polymer ?
#
loop_
_entity_poly.entity_id
_entity_poly.type
_entity_poly.pdbx_seq_one_letter_code
_entity_poly.pdbx_strand_id
1 'polypeptide(L)'
;MTKSPNYKKFHIIAALPTTMQAFMFTCSTFEADILTFDPENKLGLRLNRKLYNQLLDRGYHFELLYSPAIEDSTKRKNLIHASHLYHSFGKSKNIIFSSGAQNHLYIRSPYDIINLYPFK
;
A
#
# COMPACT_ATOMS: atom_id res chain seq x y z
N MET A 1 2.69 0.78 21.40
CA MET A 1 3.94 0.32 20.75
C MET A 1 5.00 1.42 20.61
N THR A 2 4.63 2.69 20.71
CA THR A 2 5.50 3.89 20.78
C THR A 2 6.57 3.91 21.88
N LYS A 3 6.51 2.97 22.84
CA LYS A 3 7.54 2.80 23.87
C LYS A 3 8.70 1.88 23.46
N SER A 4 8.61 1.20 22.31
CA SER A 4 9.68 0.30 21.88
C SER A 4 10.91 1.11 21.41
N PRO A 5 12.12 0.73 21.83
CA PRO A 5 13.34 1.47 21.49
C PRO A 5 13.66 1.42 19.98
N ASN A 6 13.14 0.43 19.25
CA ASN A 6 13.32 0.32 17.81
C ASN A 6 12.46 1.34 17.03
N TYR A 7 11.26 1.66 17.51
CA TYR A 7 10.38 2.64 16.86
C TYR A 7 11.02 4.01 16.77
N LYS A 8 11.71 4.42 17.84
CA LYS A 8 12.33 5.74 17.97
C LYS A 8 13.51 5.98 17.03
N LYS A 9 14.00 4.93 16.34
CA LYS A 9 15.14 5.02 15.43
C LYS A 9 14.74 5.41 14.01
N PHE A 10 13.46 5.30 13.66
CA PHE A 10 12.96 5.53 12.31
C PHE A 10 12.00 6.73 12.28
N HIS A 11 12.02 7.48 11.19
CA HIS A 11 11.13 8.63 10.99
C HIS A 11 9.81 8.27 10.31
N ILE A 12 9.83 7.24 9.47
CA ILE A 12 8.67 6.78 8.70
C ILE A 12 8.52 5.29 8.95
N ILE A 13 7.29 4.85 9.19
CA ILE A 13 6.99 3.46 9.51
C ILE A 13 5.89 2.97 8.58
N ALA A 14 6.16 1.83 7.93
CA ALA A 14 5.22 1.17 7.05
C ALA A 14 4.76 -0.17 7.66
N ALA A 15 3.49 -0.50 7.48
CA ALA A 15 2.88 -1.75 7.90
C ALA A 15 2.56 -2.62 6.68
N LEU A 16 3.03 -3.87 6.67
CA LEU A 16 2.66 -4.90 5.70
C LEU A 16 1.92 -6.04 6.43
N PRO A 17 0.60 -5.94 6.63
CA PRO A 17 -0.16 -7.01 7.25
C PRO A 17 -0.39 -8.16 6.26
N THR A 18 0.13 -9.35 6.58
CA THR A 18 -0.03 -10.55 5.75
C THR A 18 -1.26 -11.39 6.10
N THR A 19 -1.84 -11.17 7.29
CA THR A 19 -3.02 -11.89 7.78
C THR A 19 -4.16 -10.94 8.10
N MET A 20 -5.40 -11.44 8.09
CA MET A 20 -6.58 -10.66 8.48
C MET A 20 -6.47 -10.14 9.91
N GLN A 21 -5.96 -10.95 10.83
CA GLN A 21 -5.78 -10.56 12.23
C GLN A 21 -4.78 -9.42 12.37
N ALA A 22 -3.64 -9.51 11.66
CA ALA A 22 -2.66 -8.43 11.61
C ALA A 22 -3.26 -7.15 11.02
N PHE A 23 -4.05 -7.25 9.96
CA PHE A 23 -4.70 -6.10 9.35
C PHE A 23 -5.70 -5.41 10.28
N MET A 24 -6.53 -6.18 10.99
CA MET A 24 -7.45 -5.62 11.99
C MET A 24 -6.70 -4.93 13.12
N PHE A 25 -5.60 -5.53 13.60
CA PHE A 25 -4.71 -4.91 14.58
C PHE A 25 -4.08 -3.62 14.06
N THR A 26 -3.71 -3.57 12.78
CA THR A 26 -3.19 -2.36 12.13
C THR A 26 -4.23 -1.24 12.14
N CYS A 27 -5.48 -1.56 11.82
CA CYS A 27 -6.57 -0.59 11.82
C CYS A 27 -6.90 -0.08 13.24
N SER A 28 -6.81 -0.93 14.27
CA SER A 28 -7.24 -0.57 15.62
C SER A 28 -6.15 0.10 16.46
N THR A 29 -4.95 -0.49 16.49
CA THR A 29 -3.99 -0.25 17.57
C THR A 29 -2.59 0.12 17.06
N PHE A 30 -2.20 -0.34 15.87
CA PHE A 30 -0.90 -0.02 15.31
C PHE A 30 -0.86 1.45 14.84
N GLU A 31 0.29 2.09 14.98
CA GLU A 31 0.49 3.50 14.63
C GLU A 31 1.63 3.62 13.62
N ALA A 32 1.31 3.53 12.34
CA ALA A 32 2.25 3.70 11.23
C ALA A 32 1.74 4.74 10.25
N ASP A 33 2.64 5.22 9.39
CA ASP A 33 2.35 6.27 8.43
C ASP A 33 1.85 5.69 7.10
N ILE A 34 2.36 4.50 6.73
CA ILE A 34 2.09 3.88 5.43
C ILE A 34 1.54 2.47 5.64
N LEU A 35 0.45 2.15 4.96
CA LEU A 35 0.00 0.79 4.73
C LEU A 35 0.46 0.36 3.34
N THR A 36 1.24 -0.70 3.30
CA THR A 36 1.69 -1.32 2.05
C THR A 36 1.06 -2.70 1.87
N PHE A 37 1.18 -3.27 0.67
CA PHE A 37 0.68 -4.59 0.36
C PHE A 37 1.73 -5.43 -0.35
N ASP A 38 1.59 -6.74 -0.24
CA ASP A 38 2.47 -7.69 -0.91
C ASP A 38 2.00 -7.88 -2.36
N PRO A 39 2.80 -7.50 -3.37
CA PRO A 39 2.43 -7.64 -4.78
C PRO A 39 2.43 -9.10 -5.27
N GLU A 40 3.14 -10.01 -4.59
CA GLU A 40 3.23 -11.42 -4.98
C GLU A 40 1.91 -12.15 -4.73
N ASN A 41 1.25 -11.80 -3.64
CA ASN A 41 -0.01 -12.40 -3.25
C ASN A 41 -1.19 -11.50 -3.65
N LYS A 42 -2.25 -12.11 -4.20
CA LYS A 42 -3.50 -11.38 -4.39
C LYS A 42 -3.91 -10.83 -3.02
N LEU A 43 -4.25 -9.54 -2.96
CA LEU A 43 -4.68 -8.87 -1.72
C LEU A 43 -5.82 -9.66 -1.07
N GLY A 44 -5.47 -10.57 -0.15
CA GLY A 44 -6.40 -11.47 0.55
C GLY A 44 -7.09 -10.77 1.71
N LEU A 45 -6.67 -9.54 2.00
CA LEU A 45 -7.30 -8.67 2.97
C LEU A 45 -8.63 -8.20 2.39
N ARG A 46 -9.73 -8.61 3.04
CA ARG A 46 -11.06 -8.05 2.82
C ARG A 46 -11.09 -6.60 3.33
N LEU A 47 -10.51 -5.71 2.55
CA LEU A 47 -10.62 -4.28 2.77
C LEU A 47 -12.10 -3.89 2.67
N ASN A 48 -12.59 -3.13 3.64
CA ASN A 48 -13.93 -2.56 3.61
C ASN A 48 -13.81 -1.04 3.76
N ARG A 49 -14.78 -0.30 3.21
CA ARG A 49 -14.84 1.17 3.28
C ARG A 49 -14.73 1.70 4.70
N LYS A 50 -15.32 1.02 5.69
CA LYS A 50 -15.20 1.41 7.11
C LYS A 50 -13.75 1.38 7.60
N LEU A 51 -13.03 0.28 7.32
CA LEU A 51 -11.63 0.10 7.74
C LEU A 51 -10.70 1.05 6.98
N TYR A 52 -10.97 1.27 5.70
CA TYR A 52 -10.22 2.23 4.90
C TYR A 52 -10.33 3.66 5.46
N ASN A 53 -11.55 4.11 5.75
CA ASN A 53 -11.77 5.43 6.35
C ASN A 53 -11.15 5.53 7.74
N GLN A 54 -11.24 4.48 8.55
CA GLN A 54 -10.59 4.45 9.87
C GLN A 54 -9.07 4.64 9.78
N LEU A 55 -8.42 4.05 8.76
CA LEU A 55 -7.00 4.26 8.51
C LEU A 55 -6.72 5.69 8.02
N LEU A 56 -7.55 6.24 7.13
CA LEU A 56 -7.44 7.63 6.68
C LEU A 56 -7.55 8.62 7.85
N ASP A 57 -8.52 8.43 8.75
CA ASP A 57 -8.74 9.31 9.91
C ASP A 57 -7.55 9.25 10.88
N ARG A 58 -6.80 8.14 10.89
CA ARG A 58 -5.56 7.96 11.64
C ARG A 58 -4.32 8.50 10.92
N GLY A 59 -4.47 9.05 9.72
CA GLY A 59 -3.37 9.63 8.94
C GLY A 59 -2.56 8.62 8.12
N TYR A 60 -3.06 7.41 7.90
CA TYR A 60 -2.37 6.44 7.04
C TYR A 60 -2.41 6.85 5.57
N HIS A 61 -1.32 6.53 4.88
CA HIS A 61 -1.19 6.56 3.44
C HIS A 61 -1.15 5.15 2.87
N PHE A 62 -1.70 4.94 1.68
CA PHE A 62 -1.75 3.64 1.02
C PHE A 62 -0.72 3.58 -0.09
N GLU A 63 0.19 2.63 -0.04
CA GLU A 63 1.26 2.48 -1.03
C GLU A 63 0.84 1.57 -2.19
N LEU A 64 1.17 1.99 -3.42
CA LEU A 64 1.08 1.19 -4.64
C LEU A 64 2.48 1.03 -5.26
N LEU A 65 2.97 -0.21 -5.27
CA LEU A 65 4.29 -0.57 -5.80
C LEU A 65 4.18 -0.90 -7.30
N TYR A 66 4.81 -0.11 -8.18
CA TYR A 66 4.65 -0.30 -9.62
C TYR A 66 5.68 -1.26 -10.25
N SER A 67 6.89 -1.41 -9.70
CA SER A 67 7.93 -2.33 -10.25
C SER A 67 7.45 -3.77 -10.41
N PRO A 68 6.75 -4.37 -9.43
CA PRO A 68 6.23 -5.73 -9.56
C PRO A 68 5.33 -5.94 -10.79
N ALA A 69 4.61 -4.90 -11.23
CA ALA A 69 3.76 -4.95 -12.41
C ALA A 69 4.53 -4.95 -13.75
N ILE A 70 5.80 -4.55 -13.74
CA ILE A 70 6.70 -4.62 -14.89
C ILE A 70 7.29 -6.04 -14.99
N GLU A 71 7.58 -6.66 -13.85
CA GLU A 71 8.20 -7.99 -13.76
C GLU A 71 7.29 -9.11 -14.27
N ASP A 72 6.04 -9.14 -13.79
CA ASP A 72 5.13 -10.26 -14.07
C ASP A 72 3.68 -9.81 -14.29
N SER A 73 3.01 -10.50 -15.20
CA SER A 73 1.64 -10.20 -15.59
C SER A 73 0.60 -10.49 -14.49
N THR A 74 0.88 -11.45 -13.59
CA THR A 74 0.03 -11.79 -12.44
C THR A 74 0.15 -10.71 -11.37
N LYS A 75 1.38 -10.30 -11.05
CA LYS A 75 1.67 -9.17 -10.15
C LYS A 75 1.01 -7.87 -10.67
N ARG A 76 1.04 -7.64 -11.98
CA ARG A 76 0.32 -6.52 -12.61
C ARG A 76 -1.19 -6.57 -12.37
N LYS A 77 -1.83 -7.75 -12.53
CA LYS A 77 -3.26 -7.92 -12.23
C LYS A 77 -3.57 -7.65 -10.75
N ASN A 78 -2.69 -8.08 -9.84
CA ASN A 78 -2.84 -7.83 -8.40
C ASN A 78 -2.77 -6.33 -8.07
N LEU A 79 -1.80 -5.61 -8.66
CA LEU A 79 -1.67 -4.16 -8.50
C LEU A 79 -2.92 -3.42 -9.01
N ILE A 80 -3.38 -3.75 -10.23
CA ILE A 80 -4.59 -3.16 -10.81
C ILE A 80 -5.80 -3.44 -9.90
N HIS A 81 -5.96 -4.68 -9.44
CA HIS A 81 -7.03 -5.05 -8.52
C HIS A 81 -6.97 -4.24 -7.21
N ALA A 82 -5.79 -4.11 -6.58
CA ALA A 82 -5.61 -3.29 -5.38
C ALA A 82 -5.95 -1.82 -5.61
N SER A 83 -5.52 -1.25 -6.75
CA SER A 83 -5.82 0.13 -7.12
C SER A 83 -7.33 0.39 -7.26
N HIS A 84 -8.07 -0.54 -7.88
CA HIS A 84 -9.53 -0.46 -7.98
C HIS A 84 -10.21 -0.58 -6.62
N LEU A 85 -9.70 -1.41 -5.69
CA LEU A 85 -10.23 -1.48 -4.34
C LEU A 85 -10.03 -0.16 -3.59
N TYR A 86 -8.84 0.43 -3.63
CA TYR A 86 -8.58 1.73 -3.01
C TYR A 86 -9.43 2.85 -3.62
N HIS A 87 -9.66 2.83 -4.94
CA HIS A 87 -10.59 3.75 -5.57
C HIS A 87 -12.03 3.52 -5.11
N SER A 88 -12.49 2.27 -5.09
CA SER A 88 -13.87 1.92 -4.77
C SER A 88 -14.24 2.25 -3.32
N PHE A 89 -13.35 1.94 -2.37
CA PHE A 89 -13.58 2.16 -0.95
C PHE A 89 -13.23 3.59 -0.51
N GLY A 90 -12.13 4.12 -1.03
CA GLY A 90 -11.48 5.32 -0.53
C GLY A 90 -11.55 6.54 -1.43
N LYS A 91 -12.08 6.39 -2.65
CA LYS A 91 -12.00 7.40 -3.72
C LYS A 91 -10.56 7.87 -3.97
N SER A 92 -9.61 6.93 -3.85
CA SER A 92 -8.19 7.17 -4.12
C SER A 92 -7.53 8.22 -3.22
N LYS A 93 -8.03 8.42 -2.00
CA LYS A 93 -7.44 9.33 -1.01
C LYS A 93 -6.15 8.76 -0.44
N ASN A 94 -5.17 9.64 -0.19
CA ASN A 94 -3.89 9.31 0.45
C ASN A 94 -3.13 8.14 -0.20
N ILE A 95 -3.18 8.01 -1.53
CA ILE A 95 -2.40 7.00 -2.26
C ILE A 95 -1.01 7.55 -2.58
N ILE A 96 0.01 6.73 -2.35
CA ILE A 96 1.41 6.97 -2.71
C ILE A 96 1.81 5.92 -3.76
N PHE A 97 2.48 6.36 -4.82
CA PHE A 97 3.15 5.46 -5.75
C PHE A 97 4.62 5.34 -5.38
N SER A 98 5.08 4.10 -5.27
CA SER A 98 6.45 3.75 -4.95
C SER A 98 7.00 2.77 -5.97
N SER A 99 8.32 2.77 -6.17
CA SER A 99 8.93 1.84 -7.10
C SER A 99 8.90 0.41 -6.57
N GLY A 100 9.31 0.17 -5.33
CA GLY A 100 9.46 -1.19 -4.79
C GLY A 100 10.47 -2.03 -5.58
N ALA A 101 11.31 -1.39 -6.40
CA ALA A 101 12.17 -2.06 -7.35
C ALA A 101 13.39 -2.66 -6.63
N GLN A 102 13.63 -3.96 -6.83
CA GLN A 102 14.88 -4.60 -6.44
C GLN A 102 15.99 -4.42 -7.48
N ASN A 103 15.62 -4.13 -8.73
CA ASN A 103 16.54 -3.92 -9.84
C ASN A 103 16.38 -2.51 -10.41
N HIS A 104 17.49 -1.85 -10.71
CA HIS A 104 17.54 -0.52 -11.33
C HIS A 104 16.78 -0.45 -12.66
N LEU A 105 16.69 -1.56 -13.40
CA LEU A 105 15.99 -1.63 -14.69
C LEU A 105 14.49 -1.36 -14.59
N TYR A 106 13.90 -1.47 -13.40
CA TYR A 106 12.47 -1.24 -13.17
C TYR A 106 12.17 0.14 -12.59
N ILE A 107 13.17 0.96 -12.34
CA ILE A 107 12.97 2.36 -11.95
C ILE A 107 12.46 3.14 -13.16
N ARG A 108 11.50 4.04 -12.93
CA ARG A 108 10.87 4.86 -13.97
C ARG A 108 10.86 6.31 -13.53
N SER A 109 10.83 7.22 -14.49
CA SER A 109 10.74 8.65 -14.17
C SER A 109 9.35 8.98 -13.62
N PRO A 110 9.20 10.04 -12.80
CA PRO A 110 7.89 10.46 -12.31
C PRO A 110 6.87 10.71 -13.43
N TYR A 111 7.31 11.20 -14.59
CA TYR A 111 6.45 11.43 -15.76
C TYR A 111 5.92 10.13 -16.37
N ASP A 112 6.72 9.06 -16.39
CA ASP A 112 6.26 7.75 -16.85
C ASP A 112 5.24 7.15 -15.87
N ILE A 113 5.45 7.37 -14.56
CA ILE A 113 4.59 6.86 -13.49
C ILE A 113 3.23 7.58 -13.50
N ILE A 114 3.19 8.87 -13.82
CA ILE A 114 1.93 9.63 -13.93
C ILE A 114 0.99 8.98 -14.95
N ASN A 115 1.51 8.37 -16.02
CA ASN A 115 0.65 7.68 -17.01
C ASN A 115 0.00 6.39 -16.48
N LEU A 116 0.43 5.84 -15.34
CA LEU A 116 -0.35 4.81 -14.63
C LEU A 116 -1.62 5.38 -13.97
N TYR A 117 -1.71 6.70 -13.84
CA TYR A 117 -2.86 7.43 -13.32
C TYR A 117 -3.56 8.17 -14.48
N PRO A 118 -4.70 7.70 -15.02
CA PRO A 118 -5.75 6.95 -14.36
C PRO A 118 -5.79 5.49 -14.81
N PHE A 119 -6.02 4.57 -13.87
CA PHE A 119 -6.57 3.26 -14.20
C PHE A 119 -7.99 3.49 -14.74
N LYS A 120 -8.07 3.75 -16.06
CA LYS A 120 -9.31 3.95 -16.79
C LYS A 120 -9.96 2.61 -17.11
#